data_AF-A0A6M8MAZ9-F1
#
_entry.id   AF-A0A6M8MAZ9-F1
#
_cell.length_a   1.000
_cell.length_b   1.000
_cell.length_c   1.000
_cell.angle_alpha   90.00
_cell.angle_beta   90.00
_cell.angle_gamma   90.00
#
_symmetry.space_group_name_H-M   'P 1'
#
loop_
_entity.id
_entity.type
_entity.pdbx_description
1 polymer ?
#
loop_
_entity_poly.entity_id
_entity_poly.type
_entity_poly.pdbx_seq_one_letter_code
_entity_poly.pdbx_strand_id
1 'polypeptide(L)' 'MWQRATVPAWVLLAGSAFNKHGHGATSTTGVTHMAIQQMLDGKNVDWLEPVSNAQYDASL' A
#
# COMPACT_ATOMS: atom_id res chain seq x y z
N MET A 1 9.69 -9.72 14.67
CA MET A 1 9.57 -8.28 15.01
C MET A 1 8.39 -7.73 14.22
N TRP A 2 7.27 -7.44 14.88
CA TRP A 2 6.08 -6.89 14.22
C TRP A 2 6.18 -5.37 14.27
N GLN A 3 6.28 -4.71 13.12
CA GLN A 3 6.23 -3.25 13.05
C GLN A 3 4.79 -2.82 12.78
N ARG A 4 4.25 -1.97 13.66
CA ARG A 4 2.95 -1.33 13.46
C ARG A 4 3.19 -0.12 12.57
N ALA A 5 2.94 -0.27 11.28
CA ALA A 5 2.95 0.84 10.33
C ALA A 5 1.51 1.26 10.04
N THR A 6 1.19 2.53 10.28
CA THR A 6 0.01 3.13 9.64
C THR A 6 0.40 3.31 8.18
N VAL A 7 -0.14 2.48 7.29
CA VAL A 7 0.07 2.59 5.85
C VAL A 7 -0.96 3.60 5.33
N PRO A 8 -0.56 4.82 4.95
CA PRO A 8 -1.51 5.73 4.33
C PRO A 8 -1.77 5.25 2.89
N ALA A 9 -2.88 5.68 2.29
CA ALA A 9 -3.32 5.17 0.98
C ALA A 9 -2.32 5.57 -0.12
N TRP A 10 -1.34 4.71 -0.40
CA TRP A 10 -0.27 4.95 -1.37
C TRP A 10 0.08 3.68 -2.12
N VAL A 11 0.77 3.84 -3.25
CA VAL A 11 1.24 2.73 -4.09
C VAL A 11 2.38 1.98 -3.39
N LEU A 12 2.17 0.69 -3.15
CA LEU A 12 3.13 -0.26 -2.61
C LEU A 12 3.58 -1.23 -3.71
N LEU A 13 4.89 -1.43 -3.86
CA LEU A 13 5.45 -2.63 -4.47
C LEU A 13 5.98 -3.51 -3.33
N ALA A 14 5.28 -4.59 -2.99
CA ALA A 14 5.80 -5.61 -2.07
C ALA A 14 6.66 -6.61 -2.86
N GLY A 15 7.81 -7.01 -2.29
CA GLY A 15 8.92 -7.68 -2.99
C GLY A 15 8.65 -8.99 -3.76
N SER A 16 9.61 -9.28 -4.64
CA SER A 16 9.85 -10.46 -5.52
C SER A 16 8.77 -10.92 -6.50
N ALA A 17 7.52 -10.46 -6.40
CA ALA A 17 6.46 -10.73 -7.37
C ALA A 17 5.73 -9.43 -7.72
N PHE A 18 6.25 -8.73 -8.73
CA PHE A 18 5.91 -7.37 -9.18
C PHE A 18 4.41 -7.10 -9.40
N ASN A 19 3.66 -6.80 -8.35
CA ASN A 19 2.32 -6.22 -8.46
C ASN A 19 2.32 -4.82 -7.84
N LYS A 20 2.31 -3.80 -8.70
CA LYS A 20 2.02 -2.42 -8.30
C LYS A 20 0.56 -2.39 -7.84
N HIS A 21 0.35 -2.16 -6.56
CA HIS A 21 -0.99 -2.05 -5.99
C HIS A 21 -1.04 -0.94 -4.95
N GLY A 22 -2.24 -0.47 -4.67
CA GLY A 22 -2.51 0.44 -3.56
C GLY A 22 -3.66 -0.12 -2.75
N HIS A 23 -3.73 0.25 -1.48
CA HIS A 23 -4.86 -0.06 -0.61
C HIS A 23 -5.17 1.17 0.25
N GLY A 24 -6.45 1.44 0.49
CA GLY A 24 -6.88 2.64 1.19
C GLY A 24 -8.36 2.59 1.56
N ALA A 25 -8.79 3.60 2.32
CA ALA A 25 -10.20 3.85 2.60
C ALA A 25 -10.93 4.30 1.32
N THR A 26 -12.26 4.26 1.34
CA THR A 26 -13.07 4.98 0.34
C THR A 26 -13.29 6.43 0.79
N SER A 27 -13.97 7.25 -0.02
CA SER A 27 -14.27 8.65 0.32
C SER A 27 -15.21 8.82 1.51
N THR A 28 -15.97 7.78 1.88
CA THR A 28 -17.01 7.84 2.93
C THR A 28 -16.82 6.83 4.05
N THR A 29 -15.97 5.80 3.86
CA THR A 29 -15.80 4.71 4.82
C THR A 29 -14.31 4.44 5.08
N GLY A 30 -13.91 4.51 6.35
CA GLY A 30 -12.55 4.18 6.78
C GLY A 30 -12.23 2.69 6.72
N VAL A 31 -10.95 2.34 6.60
CA VAL A 31 -10.47 0.95 6.61
C VAL A 31 -9.45 0.74 7.75
N THR A 32 -9.49 -0.44 8.38
CA THR A 32 -8.44 -0.94 9.27
C THR A 32 -7.97 -2.27 8.72
N HIS A 33 -6.66 -2.44 8.53
CA HIS A 33 -6.09 -3.70 8.06
C HIS A 33 -4.78 -4.02 8.76
N MET A 34 -4.41 -5.30 8.75
CA MET A 34 -3.09 -5.77 9.16
C MET A 34 -2.27 -6.05 7.91
N ALA A 35 -1.09 -5.43 7.81
CA ALA A 35 -0.17 -5.61 6.72
C ALA A 35 0.94 -6.58 7.15
N ILE A 36 1.04 -7.75 6.51
CA ILE A 36 2.11 -8.72 6.74
C ILE A 36 2.89 -8.89 5.44
N GLN A 37 4.18 -8.58 5.45
CA GLN A 37 5.08 -8.82 4.32
C GLN A 37 6.39 -9.43 4.83
N GLN A 38 7.05 -10.20 3.97
CA GLN A 38 8.41 -10.67 4.21
C GLN A 38 9.42 -9.56 3.88
N MET A 39 10.56 -9.54 4.60
CA MET A 39 11.70 -8.72 4.21
C MET A 39 12.60 -9.52 3.28
N LEU A 40 12.95 -8.95 2.13
CA LEU A 40 13.95 -9.44 1.20
C LEU A 40 15.07 -8.40 1.13
N ASP A 41 16.31 -8.82 1.34
CA ASP A 41 17.49 -7.93 1.30
C ASP A 41 17.36 -6.67 2.17
N GLY A 42 16.74 -6.81 3.35
CA GLY A 42 16.53 -5.71 4.29
C GLY A 42 15.39 -4.75 3.91
N LYS A 43 14.62 -5.05 2.87
CA LYS A 43 13.51 -4.23 2.37
C LYS A 43 12.24 -5.08 2.17
N ASN A 44 11.08 -4.50 2.46
CA ASN A 44 9.77 -5.16 2.28
C ASN A 44 8.84 -4.41 1.32
N VAL A 45 9.18 -3.16 0.98
CA VAL A 45 8.41 -2.28 0.09
C VAL A 45 9.33 -1.41 -0.74
N ASP A 46 9.05 -1.29 -2.04
CA ASP A 46 9.45 -0.16 -2.87
C ASP A 46 8.27 0.83 -2.96
N TRP A 47 8.48 2.07 -2.50
CA TRP A 47 7.50 3.13 -2.64
C TRP A 47 7.63 3.76 -4.03
N LEU A 48 6.48 3.94 -4.69
CA LEU A 48 6.38 4.57 -6.01
C LEU A 48 5.70 5.95 -5.90
N GLU A 49 5.31 6.51 -7.05
CA GLU A 49 4.51 7.72 -7.10
C GLU A 49 3.18 7.61 -6.34
N PRO A 50 2.71 8.71 -5.73
CA PRO A 50 1.38 8.78 -5.16
C PRO A 50 0.29 8.41 -6.18
N VAL A 51 -0.79 7.77 -5.69
CA VAL A 51 -2.02 7.64 -6.47
C VAL A 51 -2.60 9.03 -6.70
N SER A 52 -2.84 9.40 -7.96
CA SER A 52 -3.48 10.69 -8.27
C SER A 52 -4.97 10.66 -7.94
N ASN A 53 -5.59 11.82 -7.72
CA ASN A 53 -7.04 11.90 -7.50
C ASN A 53 -7.82 11.21 -8.65
N ALA A 54 -7.41 11.41 -9.90
CA ALA A 54 -8.04 10.76 -11.05
C ALA A 54 -7.92 9.23 -11.02
N GLN A 55 -6.78 8.69 -10.58
CA GLN A 55 -6.61 7.24 -10.40
C GLN A 55 -7.45 6.70 -9.25
N TYR A 56 -7.54 7.45 -8.16
CA TYR A 56 -8.36 7.12 -7.00
C TYR A 56 -9.86 7.12 -7.37
N ASP A 57 -10.33 8.15 -8.06
CA ASP A 57 -11.72 8.26 -8.50
C ASP A 57 -12.09 7.17 -9.51
N ALA A 58 -11.16 6.77 -10.39
CA ALA A 58 -11.35 5.65 -11.33
C ALA A 58 -11.28 4.26 -10.68
N SER A 59 -10.87 4.18 -9.40
CA SER A 59 -10.76 2.92 -8.65
C SER A 59 -11.98 2.60 -7.79
N LEU A 60 -12.97 3.49 -7.75
CA LEU A 60 -14.28 3.32 -7.12
C LEU A 60 -15.28 2.66 -8.08
#